data_AF-A0A0S8J7E5-F1
#
_entry.id   AF-A0A0S8J7E5-F1
#
_cell.length_a   1.000
_cell.length_b   1.000
_cell.length_c   1.000
_cell.angle_alpha   90.00
_cell.angle_beta   90.00
_cell.angle_gamma   90.00
#
_symmetry.space_group_name_H-M   'P 1'
#
loop_
_entity.id
_entity.type
_entity.pdbx_description
1 polymer ?
#
loop_
_entity_poly.entity_id
_entity_poly.type
_entity_poly.pdbx_seq_one_letter_code
_entity_poly.pdbx_strand_id
1 'polypeptide(L)' 'MDVITWAHGSREELKRVVLTKLNAAKGGGYIFQSDHSVPSNVSGQNYDYVVNLVREYGKYPLRLGEYDIPMKAE' A
#
# COMPACT_ATOMS: atom_id res chain seq x y z
N MET A 1 -4.85 4.60 -0.50
CA MET A 1 -3.63 5.09 -1.17
C MET A 1 -3.81 6.57 -1.36
N ASP A 2 -2.91 7.37 -0.81
CA ASP A 2 -2.91 8.82 -1.04
C ASP A 2 -2.54 9.07 -2.51
N VAL A 3 -3.45 9.70 -3.25
CA VAL A 3 -3.29 9.95 -4.68
C VAL A 3 -2.17 10.96 -4.99
N ILE A 4 -1.82 11.87 -4.06
CA ILE A 4 -0.70 12.81 -4.23
C ILE A 4 0.61 12.04 -4.15
N THR A 5 0.79 11.22 -3.11
CA THR A 5 1.95 10.33 -3.00
C THR A 5 2.01 9.36 -4.19
N TRP A 6 0.87 8.86 -4.68
CA TRP A 6 0.84 7.96 -5.83
C TRP A 6 1.34 8.64 -7.12
N ALA A 7 1.00 9.91 -7.32
CA ALA A 7 1.43 10.67 -8.49
C ALA A 7 2.92 11.05 -8.44
N HIS A 8 3.43 11.42 -7.27
CA HIS A 8 4.73 12.10 -7.15
C HIS A 8 5.80 11.36 -6.34
N GLY A 9 5.43 10.32 -5.60
CA GLY A 9 6.36 9.56 -4.78
C GLY A 9 7.36 8.73 -5.58
N SER A 10 8.59 8.66 -5.08
CA SER A 10 9.62 7.69 -5.47
C SER A 10 9.15 6.24 -5.27
N ARG A 11 9.86 5.29 -5.87
CA ARG A 11 9.55 3.85 -5.72
C ARG A 11 9.64 3.41 -4.26
N GLU A 12 10.57 3.99 -3.52
CA GLU A 12 10.82 3.75 -2.10
C GLU A 12 9.67 4.33 -1.26
N GLU A 13 9.23 5.56 -1.56
CA GLU A 13 8.07 6.19 -0.93
C GLU A 13 6.79 5.40 -1.13
N LEU A 14 6.51 5.01 -2.38
CA LEU A 14 5.34 4.20 -2.73
C LEU A 14 5.37 2.85 -2.00
N LYS A 15 6.53 2.17 -1.97
CA LYS A 15 6.68 0.88 -1.26
C LYS A 15 6.40 1.04 0.22
N ARG A 16 7.06 1.98 0.88
CA ARG A 16 6.86 2.25 2.31
C ARG A 16 5.39 2.52 2.62
N VAL A 17 4.73 3.41 1.86
CA VAL A 17 3.32 3.75 2.12
C VAL A 17 2.39 2.55 1.93
N VAL A 18 2.59 1.75 0.88
CA VAL A 18 1.78 0.55 0.63
C VAL A 18 1.96 -0.46 1.77
N LEU A 19 3.20 -0.81 2.11
CA LEU A 19 3.47 -1.84 3.12
C LEU A 19 3.03 -1.38 4.52
N THR A 20 3.22 -0.11 4.88
CA THR A 20 2.68 0.44 6.12
C THR A 20 1.15 0.34 6.16
N LYS A 21 0.45 0.69 5.08
CA LYS A 21 -1.03 0.61 5.02
C LYS A 21 -1.55 -0.82 5.10
N LEU A 22 -0.82 -1.80 4.56
CA LEU A 22 -1.22 -3.21 4.63
C LEU A 22 -1.26 -3.76 6.06
N ASN A 23 -0.66 -3.09 7.07
CA ASN A 23 -0.87 -3.47 8.47
C ASN A 23 -2.34 -3.41 8.89
N ALA A 24 -3.15 -2.54 8.29
CA ALA A 24 -4.59 -2.47 8.54
C ALA A 24 -5.35 -3.74 8.10
N ALA A 25 -4.73 -4.57 7.27
CA ALA A 25 -5.27 -5.86 6.86
C ALA A 25 -5.01 -6.98 7.89
N LYS A 26 -4.25 -6.74 8.96
CA LYS A 26 -4.08 -7.76 10.01
C LYS A 26 -5.42 -8.09 10.64
N GLY A 27 -5.78 -9.37 10.66
CA GLY A 27 -7.11 -9.83 11.08
C GLY A 27 -8.15 -9.95 9.96
N GLY A 28 -7.82 -9.57 8.72
CA GLY A 28 -8.76 -9.66 7.59
C GLY A 28 -9.59 -8.40 7.37
N GLY A 29 -10.53 -8.45 6.43
CA GLY A 29 -11.56 -7.40 6.24
C GLY A 29 -11.10 -6.09 5.58
N TYR A 30 -9.85 -6.00 5.13
CA TYR A 30 -9.32 -4.78 4.49
C TYR A 30 -9.36 -4.86 2.96
N ILE A 31 -9.91 -3.83 2.33
CA ILE A 31 -9.85 -3.63 0.87
C ILE A 31 -8.92 -2.44 0.62
N PHE A 32 -7.82 -2.68 -0.09
CA PHE A 32 -6.91 -1.61 -0.50
C PHE A 32 -7.57 -0.75 -1.58
N GLN A 33 -7.70 0.54 -1.34
CA GLN A 33 -8.31 1.50 -2.27
C GLN A 33 -7.53 2.81 -2.28
N SER A 34 -7.71 3.65 -3.29
CA SER A 34 -7.33 5.07 -3.24
C SER A 34 -8.27 5.85 -2.30
N ASP A 35 -7.78 6.94 -1.71
CA ASP A 35 -8.63 7.80 -0.87
C ASP A 35 -9.58 8.69 -1.68
N HIS A 36 -9.25 8.93 -2.96
CA HIS A 36 -10.04 9.65 -3.95
C HIS A 36 -9.96 8.94 -5.30
N SER A 37 -10.58 9.51 -6.33
CA SER A 37 -10.37 9.10 -7.72
C SER A 37 -8.90 9.20 -8.12
N VAL A 38 -8.40 8.22 -8.88
CA VAL A 38 -7.03 8.25 -9.42
C VAL A 38 -6.93 9.34 -10.49
N PRO A 39 -6.13 10.40 -10.30
CA PRO A 39 -6.01 11.49 -11.25
C PRO A 39 -5.11 11.13 -12.43
N SER A 40 -5.22 11.89 -13.53
CA SER A 40 -4.48 11.64 -14.78
C SER A 40 -2.95 11.80 -14.68
N ASN A 41 -2.45 12.44 -13.62
CA ASN A 41 -1.03 12.58 -13.34
C ASN A 41 -0.42 11.40 -12.56
N VAL A 42 -1.21 10.38 -12.20
CA VAL A 42 -0.66 9.08 -11.78
C VAL A 42 -0.21 8.33 -13.04
N SER A 43 1.10 8.18 -13.20
CA SER A 43 1.64 7.43 -14.34
C SER A 43 1.21 5.96 -14.28
N GLY A 44 1.03 5.33 -15.45
CA GLY A 44 0.73 3.89 -15.52
C GLY A 44 1.79 3.04 -14.81
N GLN A 45 3.05 3.46 -14.86
CA GLN A 45 4.16 2.80 -14.17
C GLN A 45 4.04 2.87 -12.64
N ASN A 46 3.55 3.98 -12.09
CA ASN A 46 3.27 4.10 -10.66
C ASN A 46 2.02 3.31 -10.28
N TYR A 47 0.99 3.33 -11.13
CA TYR A 47 -0.21 2.53 -10.93
C TYR A 47 0.11 1.04 -10.83
N ASP A 48 0.79 0.49 -11.84
CA ASP A 48 1.17 -0.92 -11.91
C ASP A 48 2.04 -1.33 -10.74
N TYR A 49 3.00 -0.50 -10.36
CA TYR A 49 3.89 -0.79 -9.24
C TYR A 49 3.15 -0.88 -7.90
N VAL A 50 2.27 0.08 -7.60
CA VAL A 50 1.46 0.04 -6.38
C VAL A 50 0.53 -1.18 -6.37
N VAL A 51 -0.13 -1.47 -7.48
CA VAL A 51 -1.00 -2.65 -7.59
C VAL A 51 -0.20 -3.95 -7.41
N ASN A 52 1.00 -4.05 -7.98
CA ASN A 52 1.86 -5.22 -7.81
C ASN A 52 2.37 -5.37 -6.38
N LEU A 53 2.73 -4.28 -5.70
CA LEU A 53 3.07 -4.32 -4.27
C LEU A 53 1.90 -4.85 -3.43
N VAL A 54 0.68 -4.40 -3.69
CA VAL A 54 -0.52 -4.91 -2.99
C VAL A 54 -0.74 -6.39 -3.28
N ARG A 55 -0.56 -6.85 -4.52
CA ARG A 55 -0.69 -8.27 -4.90
C ARG A 55 0.38 -9.16 -4.26
N GLU A 56 1.58 -8.64 -4.11
CA GLU A 56 2.73 -9.36 -3.52
C GLU A 56 2.61 -9.42 -2.00
N TYR A 57 2.44 -8.27 -1.34
CA TYR A 57 2.51 -8.13 0.11
C TYR A 57 1.15 -8.21 0.82
N GLY A 58 0.05 -8.09 0.08
CA GLY A 58 -1.32 -8.19 0.61
C GLY A 58 -1.84 -9.62 0.77
N LYS A 59 -1.05 -10.63 0.39
CA LYS A 59 -1.38 -12.04 0.63
C LYS A 59 -0.98 -12.43 2.06
N TYR A 60 -1.87 -13.15 2.75
CA TYR A 60 -1.57 -13.67 4.07
C TYR A 60 -0.61 -14.88 4.01
N PRO A 61 0.29 -15.05 5.01
CA PRO A 61 0.58 -14.08 6.06
C PRO A 61 1.26 -12.82 5.50
N LEU A 62 0.89 -11.65 6.01
CA LEU A 62 1.44 -10.37 5.54
C LEU A 62 2.94 -10.30 5.88
N ARG A 63 3.80 -10.25 4.87
CA ARG A 63 5.27 -10.18 5.03
C ARG A 63 5.76 -8.75 4.84
N LEU A 64 5.51 -7.88 5.81
CA LEU A 64 5.71 -6.43 5.68
C LEU A 64 7.15 -5.94 5.98
N GLY A 65 8.03 -6.83 6.44
CA GLY A 65 9.45 -6.52 6.67
C GLY A 65 9.65 -5.44 7.72
N GLU A 66 10.48 -4.43 7.44
CA GLU A 66 10.73 -3.30 8.34
C GLU A 66 9.49 -2.42 8.61
N TYR A 67 8.44 -2.56 7.80
CA TYR A 67 7.19 -1.79 7.96
C TYR A 67 6.13 -2.53 8.79
N ASP A 68 6.47 -3.68 9.37
CA ASP A 68 5.57 -4.49 10.18
C ASP A 68 5.31 -3.83 11.55
N ILE A 69 4.06 -3.44 11.83
CA ILE A 69 3.65 -2.78 13.07
C ILE A 69 2.96 -3.81 13.99
N PRO A 70 3.54 -4.19 15.15
CA PRO A 70 2.95 -5.19 16.03
C PRO A 70 1.48 -4.89 16.39
N MET A 71 0.61 -5.90 16.31
CA MET A 71 -0.73 -5.77 16.88
C MET A 71 -0.59 -5.58 18.39
N LYS A 72 -1.25 -4.55 18.93
CA LYS A 72 -1.39 -4.44 20.39
C LYS A 72 -2.25 -5.61 20.85
N ALA A 73 -1.80 -6.33 21.87
CA ALA A 73 -2.69 -7.19 22.63
C ALA A 73 -3.67 -6.25 23.35
N GLU A 74 -4.97 -6.49 23.14
CA GLU A 74 -6.04 -5.87 23.94
C GLU A 74 -6.13 -6.54 25.31
#